data_AF-A0A1F5ZCT4-F1
#
_entry.id   AF-A0A1F5ZCT4-F1
#
_cell.length_a   1.000
_cell.length_b   1.000
_cell.length_c   1.000
_cell.angle_alpha   90.00
_cell.angle_beta   90.00
_cell.angle_gamma   90.00
#
_symmetry.space_group_name_H-M   'P 1'
#
loop_
_entity.id
_entity.type
_entity.pdbx_description
1 polymer ?
#
loop_
_entity_poly.entity_id
_entity_poly.type
_entity_poly.pdbx_seq_one_letter_code
_entity_poly.pdbx_strand_id
1 'polypeptide(L)'
;MGTDIVQPPVSSQPESQFQTDEVDQVQPSIAATVKRKSPILAIITFGLFLLILGLAGYFGYENYQLKRQGTVTPPPPAPPIKPTVTPIPSTDWKTYNNPIHNITFKYPPLWTISENAGSLEGERVFNSQVILSRNEATITMYFNMDGLGGIPQTYEGESYILDGHNLYRFRKVNDYNNTKEVGISDSLTTLGVFEIDNITHSIKLTYPKNYESALEAGLLTEFNQILATFKFSEAEDNISPSTVPSAQVIPYRPQTEWTTYSDQIANFTVQYPQNYKLGGSDPGVSVYFTSCSNDPQRGEICLSGFRITVYDDYTGGSRRAWFETKNPNFLISPYYEDVIVNGLNTPIIMDGNIGGSTGSFALIPKGNMIYLFGFPFGWNPETKEKPGIDTIKQILATFKISD
;
A
#
# COMPACT_ATOMS: atom_id res chain seq x y z
N MET A 1 69.90 12.88 -2.86
CA MET A 1 69.36 13.10 -1.51
C MET A 1 68.18 12.17 -1.36
N GLY A 2 68.42 10.98 -0.81
CA GLY A 2 67.39 9.96 -0.56
C GLY A 2 66.81 10.19 0.82
N THR A 3 65.49 10.17 0.94
CA THR A 3 64.78 10.22 2.21
C THR A 3 64.19 8.85 2.49
N ASP A 4 64.81 8.17 3.44
CA ASP A 4 64.31 6.95 4.07
C ASP A 4 63.02 7.26 4.86
N ILE A 5 61.97 6.49 4.62
CA ILE A 5 60.75 6.50 5.41
C ILE A 5 60.78 5.29 6.34
N VAL A 6 60.91 5.57 7.63
CA VAL A 6 60.88 4.61 8.74
C VAL A 6 59.43 4.20 9.01
N GLN A 7 59.12 2.90 8.87
CA GLN A 7 57.86 2.30 9.34
C GLN A 7 57.91 2.06 10.87
N PRO A 8 56.82 2.30 11.61
CA PRO A 8 56.70 1.89 13.00
C PRO A 8 56.37 0.40 13.15
N PRO A 9 56.66 -0.21 14.32
CA PRO A 9 56.54 -1.64 14.54
C PRO A 9 55.09 -2.11 14.68
N VAL A 10 54.79 -3.23 14.03
CA VAL A 10 53.54 -3.99 14.16
C VAL A 10 53.52 -4.67 15.52
N SER A 11 52.52 -4.34 16.34
CA SER A 11 52.24 -4.98 17.61
C SER A 11 51.46 -6.28 17.36
N SER A 12 52.07 -7.41 17.69
CA SER A 12 51.47 -8.75 17.62
C SER A 12 50.62 -9.01 18.87
N GLN A 13 49.31 -9.14 18.67
CA GLN A 13 48.36 -9.63 19.67
C GLN A 13 48.33 -11.18 19.61
N PRO A 14 48.28 -11.91 20.75
CA PRO A 14 48.32 -13.37 20.72
C PRO A 14 46.97 -13.96 20.32
N GLU A 15 47.00 -14.88 19.35
CA GLU A 15 45.92 -15.81 19.01
C GLU A 15 45.62 -16.71 20.21
N SER A 16 44.39 -16.59 20.73
CA SER A 16 43.82 -17.56 21.65
C SER A 16 43.29 -18.75 20.86
N GLN A 17 44.09 -19.79 20.72
CA GLN A 17 43.66 -21.08 20.17
C GLN A 17 42.70 -21.77 21.15
N PHE A 18 41.42 -21.87 20.78
CA PHE A 18 40.50 -22.79 21.42
C PHE A 18 40.77 -24.20 20.88
N GLN A 19 41.52 -24.97 21.67
CA GLN A 19 41.74 -26.39 21.49
C GLN A 19 40.44 -27.10 21.92
N THR A 20 39.80 -27.79 20.97
CA THR A 20 38.61 -28.61 21.26
C THR A 20 39.11 -30.00 21.60
N ASP A 21 38.99 -30.39 22.86
CA ASP A 21 39.34 -31.74 23.31
C ASP A 21 38.44 -32.77 22.63
N GLU A 22 39.07 -33.58 21.78
CA GLU A 22 38.55 -34.80 21.18
C GLU A 22 38.41 -35.84 22.30
N VAL A 23 37.17 -36.03 22.76
CA VAL A 23 36.83 -37.09 23.71
C VAL A 23 36.70 -38.40 22.93
N ASP A 24 37.75 -39.22 23.05
CA ASP A 24 37.77 -40.64 22.69
C ASP A 24 36.57 -41.37 23.34
N GLN A 25 35.56 -41.65 22.53
CA GLN A 25 34.44 -42.50 22.89
C GLN A 25 34.83 -43.96 22.60
N VAL A 26 35.17 -44.68 23.67
CA VAL A 26 35.34 -46.13 23.70
C VAL A 26 34.09 -46.82 23.15
N GLN A 27 34.23 -47.49 22.00
CA GLN A 27 33.19 -48.26 21.33
C GLN A 27 33.02 -49.63 22.01
N PRO A 28 31.85 -49.93 22.63
CA PRO A 28 31.53 -51.30 23.02
C PRO A 28 31.06 -52.08 21.80
N SER A 29 31.74 -53.19 21.51
CA SER A 29 31.28 -54.21 20.56
C SER A 29 30.02 -54.88 21.11
N ILE A 30 28.85 -54.47 20.62
CA ILE A 30 27.56 -55.08 20.98
C ILE A 30 27.20 -56.10 19.89
N ALA A 31 27.07 -57.35 20.33
CA ALA A 31 26.63 -58.48 19.51
C ALA A 31 25.33 -58.18 18.74
N ALA A 32 25.33 -58.48 17.45
CA ALA A 32 24.18 -58.31 16.56
C ALA A 32 23.00 -59.16 17.03
N THR A 33 21.98 -58.50 17.58
CA THR A 33 20.69 -59.11 17.85
C THR A 33 19.91 -59.23 16.55
N VAL A 34 19.68 -60.46 16.09
CA VAL A 34 18.86 -60.76 14.92
C VAL A 34 17.44 -60.27 15.17
N LYS A 35 17.10 -59.11 14.60
CA LYS A 35 15.81 -58.44 14.72
C LYS A 35 14.73 -59.30 14.04
N ARG A 36 13.95 -60.02 14.85
CA ARG A 36 12.82 -60.83 14.40
C ARG A 36 11.78 -59.90 13.76
N LYS A 37 11.50 -60.06 12.46
CA LYS A 37 10.46 -59.30 11.74
C LYS A 37 9.12 -59.55 12.43
N SER A 38 8.57 -58.53 13.11
CA SER A 38 7.23 -58.64 13.68
C SER A 38 6.20 -58.48 12.55
N PRO A 39 5.17 -59.33 12.49
CA PRO A 39 4.12 -59.23 11.47
C PRO A 39 3.26 -57.96 11.62
N ILE A 40 3.42 -57.23 12.72
CA ILE A 40 2.66 -56.01 13.05
C ILE A 40 2.90 -54.91 12.01
N LEU A 41 4.13 -54.77 11.50
CA LEU A 41 4.42 -53.77 10.47
C LEU A 41 3.64 -54.04 9.18
N ALA A 42 3.53 -55.31 8.77
CA ALA A 42 2.77 -55.69 7.57
C ALA A 42 1.27 -55.41 7.73
N ILE A 43 0.72 -55.61 8.93
CA ILE A 43 -0.69 -55.32 9.23
C ILE A 43 -0.96 -53.81 9.16
N ILE A 44 -0.08 -52.98 9.73
CA ILE A 44 -0.22 -51.52 9.67
C ILE A 44 -0.12 -51.03 8.22
N THR A 45 0.87 -51.52 7.46
CA THR A 45 1.03 -51.13 6.05
C THR A 45 -0.18 -51.52 5.20
N PHE A 46 -0.75 -52.70 5.42
CA PHE A 46 -1.95 -53.15 4.72
C PHE A 46 -3.20 -52.32 5.10
N GLY A 47 -3.36 -51.98 6.39
CA GLY A 47 -4.44 -51.12 6.85
C GLY A 47 -4.37 -49.70 6.24
N LEU A 48 -3.17 -49.11 6.18
CA LEU A 48 -2.96 -47.81 5.57
C LEU A 48 -3.27 -47.83 4.06
N PHE A 49 -2.89 -48.90 3.37
CA PHE A 49 -3.19 -49.07 1.94
C PHE A 49 -4.70 -49.14 1.67
N LEU A 50 -5.46 -49.86 2.49
CA LEU A 50 -6.92 -49.92 2.37
C LEU A 50 -7.59 -48.57 2.65
N LEU A 51 -7.08 -47.79 3.61
CA LEU A 51 -7.58 -46.45 3.90
C LEU A 51 -7.41 -45.51 2.69
N ILE A 52 -6.23 -45.54 2.04
CA ILE A 52 -5.94 -44.73 0.86
C ILE A 52 -6.84 -45.12 -0.32
N LEU A 53 -7.05 -46.43 -0.55
CA LEU A 53 -7.97 -46.91 -1.57
C LEU A 53 -9.42 -46.46 -1.32
N GLY A 54 -9.87 -46.48 -0.06
CA GLY A 54 -11.19 -45.99 0.32
C GLY A 54 -11.38 -44.51 0.03
N LEU A 55 -10.39 -43.67 0.40
CA LEU A 55 -10.42 -42.23 0.12
C LEU A 55 -10.41 -41.94 -1.38
N ALA A 56 -9.54 -42.61 -2.16
CA ALA A 56 -9.48 -42.44 -3.61
C ALA A 56 -10.80 -42.84 -4.29
N GLY A 57 -11.43 -43.94 -3.84
CA GLY A 57 -12.74 -44.35 -4.32
C GLY A 57 -13.84 -43.34 -4.01
N TYR A 58 -13.85 -42.78 -2.79
CA TYR A 58 -14.80 -41.74 -2.38
C TYR A 58 -14.69 -40.48 -3.25
N PHE A 59 -13.49 -39.93 -3.43
CA PHE A 59 -13.28 -38.75 -4.27
C PHE A 59 -13.56 -39.02 -5.76
N GLY A 60 -13.22 -40.22 -6.24
CA GLY A 60 -13.57 -40.64 -7.60
C GLY A 60 -15.09 -40.68 -7.84
N TYR A 61 -15.85 -41.14 -6.84
CA TYR A 61 -17.31 -41.18 -6.90
C TYR A 61 -17.94 -39.78 -6.84
N GLU A 62 -17.45 -38.86 -6.00
CA GLU A 62 -17.93 -37.46 -6.00
C GLU A 62 -17.67 -36.78 -7.35
N ASN A 63 -16.46 -36.92 -7.90
CA ASN A 63 -16.14 -36.33 -9.20
C ASN A 63 -17.01 -36.94 -10.33
N TYR A 64 -17.36 -38.22 -10.22
CA TYR A 64 -18.30 -38.86 -11.14
C TYR A 64 -19.73 -38.30 -11.03
N GLN A 65 -20.22 -38.06 -9.81
CA GLN A 65 -21.53 -37.44 -9.57
C GLN A 65 -21.59 -36.01 -10.08
N LEU A 66 -20.53 -35.21 -9.88
CA LEU A 66 -20.41 -33.85 -10.40
C LEU A 66 -20.47 -33.80 -11.93
N LYS A 67 -19.84 -34.76 -12.62
CA LYS A 67 -19.90 -34.86 -14.09
C LYS A 67 -21.26 -35.32 -14.63
N ARG A 68 -22.07 -35.99 -13.81
CA ARG A 68 -23.42 -36.45 -14.18
C ARG A 68 -24.52 -35.42 -13.93
N GLN A 69 -24.24 -34.35 -13.18
CA GLN A 69 -25.04 -33.15 -13.22
C GLN A 69 -24.79 -32.52 -14.60
N GLY A 70 -25.54 -33.00 -15.59
CA GLY A 70 -25.43 -32.57 -16.98
C GLY A 70 -25.39 -31.05 -17.04
N THR A 71 -24.50 -30.52 -17.88
CA THR A 71 -24.38 -29.09 -18.14
C THR A 71 -25.75 -28.60 -18.59
N VAL A 72 -26.56 -28.14 -17.64
CA VAL A 72 -27.84 -27.53 -17.92
C VAL A 72 -27.46 -26.27 -18.64
N THR A 73 -27.55 -26.29 -19.97
CA THR A 73 -27.33 -25.09 -20.76
C THR A 73 -28.42 -24.14 -20.29
N PRO A 74 -28.08 -23.05 -19.56
CA PRO A 74 -29.10 -22.14 -19.11
C PRO A 74 -29.87 -21.70 -20.35
N PRO A 75 -31.21 -21.63 -20.30
CA PRO A 75 -31.97 -21.07 -21.41
C PRO A 75 -31.34 -19.72 -21.78
N PRO A 76 -31.24 -19.38 -23.08
CA PRO A 76 -30.68 -18.11 -23.52
C PRO A 76 -31.27 -17.00 -22.64
N PRO A 77 -30.42 -16.19 -21.96
CA PRO A 77 -30.92 -15.19 -21.03
C PRO A 77 -31.95 -14.35 -21.78
N ALA A 78 -33.17 -14.31 -21.24
CA ALA A 78 -34.19 -13.40 -21.75
C ALA A 78 -33.56 -12.02 -21.83
N PRO A 79 -33.79 -11.25 -22.92
CA PRO A 79 -33.21 -9.93 -23.05
C PRO A 79 -33.52 -9.15 -21.76
N PRO A 80 -32.49 -8.57 -21.09
CA PRO A 80 -32.68 -7.96 -19.80
C PRO A 80 -33.79 -6.92 -19.93
N ILE A 81 -34.88 -7.12 -19.19
CA ILE A 81 -35.97 -6.16 -19.10
C ILE A 81 -35.32 -4.93 -18.47
N LYS A 82 -34.99 -3.92 -19.30
CA LYS A 82 -34.42 -2.67 -18.82
C LYS A 82 -35.40 -2.12 -17.78
N PRO A 83 -35.04 -2.07 -16.48
CA PRO A 83 -35.94 -1.52 -15.49
C PRO A 83 -36.23 -0.09 -15.91
N THR A 84 -37.49 0.16 -16.29
CA THR A 84 -37.94 1.52 -16.60
C THR A 84 -38.11 2.18 -15.24
N VAL A 85 -37.02 2.78 -14.75
CA VAL A 85 -37.05 3.57 -13.53
C VAL A 85 -37.95 4.76 -13.82
N THR A 86 -39.17 4.75 -13.27
CA THR A 86 -40.05 5.92 -13.30
C THR A 86 -39.28 7.07 -12.67
N PRO A 87 -38.97 8.14 -13.42
CA PRO A 87 -38.21 9.25 -12.88
C PRO A 87 -39.04 9.92 -11.78
N ILE A 88 -38.58 9.83 -10.54
CA ILE A 88 -39.08 10.68 -9.46
C ILE A 88 -38.61 12.10 -9.79
N PRO A 89 -39.49 13.13 -9.73
CA PRO A 89 -39.12 14.49 -10.11
C PRO A 89 -37.90 14.96 -9.31
N SER A 90 -36.76 15.04 -10.00
CA SER A 90 -35.44 15.34 -9.44
C SER A 90 -35.10 16.84 -9.56
N THR A 91 -36.10 17.72 -9.49
CA THR A 91 -35.96 19.13 -9.91
C THR A 91 -34.95 19.93 -9.09
N ASP A 92 -34.60 19.49 -7.88
CA ASP A 92 -33.66 20.19 -6.99
C ASP A 92 -32.33 19.44 -6.76
N TRP A 93 -32.01 18.46 -7.61
CA TRP A 93 -30.75 17.72 -7.47
C TRP A 93 -29.55 18.57 -7.88
N LYS A 94 -28.48 18.50 -7.07
CA LYS A 94 -27.19 19.14 -7.36
C LYS A 94 -26.41 18.26 -8.33
N THR A 95 -25.58 18.88 -9.16
CA THR A 95 -24.68 18.17 -10.08
C THR A 95 -23.25 18.26 -9.56
N TYR A 96 -22.60 17.12 -9.39
CA TYR A 96 -21.18 17.01 -9.16
C TYR A 96 -20.45 16.82 -10.49
N ASN A 97 -19.33 17.50 -10.66
CA ASN A 97 -18.47 17.37 -11.84
C ASN A 97 -17.02 17.26 -11.39
N ASN A 98 -16.36 16.17 -11.75
CA ASN A 98 -14.94 15.96 -11.54
C ASN A 98 -14.23 15.90 -12.90
N PRO A 99 -13.67 17.03 -13.37
CA PRO A 99 -12.99 17.08 -14.66
C PRO A 99 -11.66 16.31 -14.67
N ILE A 100 -11.08 16.00 -13.50
CA ILE A 100 -9.83 15.22 -13.42
C ILE A 100 -10.09 13.77 -13.79
N HIS A 101 -11.24 13.24 -13.39
CA HIS A 101 -11.61 11.84 -13.61
C HIS A 101 -12.68 11.65 -14.68
N ASN A 102 -13.09 12.73 -15.36
CA ASN A 102 -14.16 12.72 -16.37
C ASN A 102 -15.48 12.09 -15.87
N ILE A 103 -15.82 12.37 -14.60
CA ILE A 103 -17.01 11.82 -13.94
C ILE A 103 -17.99 12.96 -13.61
N THR A 104 -19.26 12.75 -13.95
CA THR A 104 -20.36 13.55 -13.41
C THR A 104 -21.47 12.67 -12.88
N PHE A 105 -22.13 13.14 -11.82
CA PHE A 105 -23.35 12.53 -11.29
C PHE A 105 -24.18 13.61 -10.61
N LYS A 106 -25.45 13.30 -10.35
CA LYS A 106 -26.36 14.16 -9.59
C LYS A 106 -26.64 13.55 -8.22
N TYR A 107 -26.93 14.40 -7.24
CA TYR A 107 -27.25 13.98 -5.89
C TYR A 107 -28.31 14.87 -5.21
N PRO A 108 -29.11 14.33 -4.27
CA PRO A 108 -30.12 15.11 -3.56
C PRO A 108 -29.49 16.20 -2.68
N PRO A 109 -30.17 17.34 -2.47
CA PRO A 109 -29.64 18.46 -1.70
C PRO A 109 -29.42 18.16 -0.20
N LEU A 110 -30.02 17.08 0.32
CA LEU A 110 -29.85 16.62 1.70
C LEU A 110 -28.49 15.95 1.96
N TRP A 111 -27.74 15.62 0.91
CA TRP A 111 -26.40 15.09 1.04
C TRP A 111 -25.38 16.22 1.06
N THR A 112 -24.47 16.18 2.03
CA THR A 112 -23.28 17.04 2.07
C THR A 112 -22.16 16.35 1.32
N ILE A 113 -21.45 17.10 0.46
CA ILE A 113 -20.31 16.58 -0.30
C ILE A 113 -19.00 17.03 0.33
N SER A 114 -18.02 16.13 0.35
CA SER A 114 -16.64 16.38 0.74
C SER A 114 -15.72 15.68 -0.24
N GLU A 115 -14.60 16.32 -0.57
CA GLU A 115 -13.62 15.82 -1.52
C GLU A 115 -12.26 15.74 -0.85
N ASN A 116 -11.57 14.61 -1.04
CA ASN A 116 -10.16 14.48 -0.72
C ASN A 116 -9.39 14.35 -2.03
N ALA A 117 -8.47 15.28 -2.25
CA ALA A 117 -7.63 15.28 -3.43
C ALA A 117 -6.78 14.00 -3.48
N GLY A 118 -6.65 13.44 -4.68
CA GLY A 118 -5.77 12.31 -4.92
C GLY A 118 -4.28 12.67 -4.85
N SER A 119 -3.43 11.67 -5.06
CA SER A 119 -1.99 11.86 -5.23
C SER A 119 -1.68 12.02 -6.72
N LEU A 120 -0.88 13.03 -7.08
CA LEU A 120 -0.42 13.18 -8.45
C LEU A 120 0.79 12.27 -8.65
N GLU A 121 0.75 11.38 -9.63
CA GLU A 121 1.89 10.55 -10.05
C GLU A 121 2.06 10.65 -11.57
N GLY A 122 3.12 11.35 -11.99
CA GLY A 122 3.28 11.79 -13.38
C GLY A 122 2.16 12.76 -13.75
N GLU A 123 1.42 12.43 -14.80
CA GLU A 123 0.30 13.24 -15.32
C GLU A 123 -1.08 12.74 -14.82
N ARG A 124 -1.12 11.68 -14.00
CA ARG A 124 -2.37 11.07 -13.53
C ARG A 124 -2.57 11.32 -12.04
N VAL A 125 -3.81 11.59 -11.65
CA VAL A 125 -4.21 11.72 -10.25
C VAL A 125 -4.81 10.40 -9.80
N PHE A 126 -4.29 9.81 -8.72
CA PHE A 126 -4.73 8.54 -8.16
C PHE A 126 -5.41 8.71 -6.81
N ASN A 127 -6.30 7.79 -6.44
CA ASN A 127 -6.93 7.72 -5.13
C ASN A 127 -7.68 9.00 -4.72
N SER A 128 -8.26 9.73 -5.67
CA SER A 128 -9.16 10.83 -5.31
C SER A 128 -10.43 10.26 -4.69
N GLN A 129 -10.97 10.94 -3.70
CA GLN A 129 -12.15 10.47 -2.98
C GLN A 129 -13.23 11.53 -2.95
N VAL A 130 -14.47 11.09 -3.15
CA VAL A 130 -15.68 11.89 -2.90
C VAL A 130 -16.52 11.17 -1.86
N ILE A 131 -16.96 11.91 -0.85
CA ILE A 131 -17.84 11.41 0.20
C ILE A 131 -19.11 12.25 0.18
N LEU A 132 -20.24 11.58 -0.05
CA LEU A 132 -21.55 12.14 0.26
C LEU A 132 -21.95 11.65 1.66
N SER A 133 -22.34 12.56 2.54
CA SER A 133 -22.82 12.23 3.89
C SER A 133 -24.22 12.76 4.15
N ARG A 134 -25.06 11.94 4.79
CA ARG A 134 -26.38 12.30 5.30
C ARG A 134 -26.65 11.53 6.59
N ASN A 135 -26.73 12.24 7.71
CA ASN A 135 -26.80 11.63 9.04
C ASN A 135 -25.60 10.66 9.24
N GLU A 136 -25.84 9.39 9.55
CA GLU A 136 -24.80 8.36 9.69
C GLU A 136 -24.58 7.54 8.41
N ALA A 137 -25.32 7.84 7.34
CA ALA A 137 -25.13 7.19 6.05
C ALA A 137 -24.09 7.94 5.21
N THR A 138 -23.21 7.20 4.55
CA THR A 138 -22.16 7.74 3.68
C THR A 138 -22.14 7.00 2.34
N ILE A 139 -21.96 7.73 1.24
CA ILE A 139 -21.60 7.17 -0.06
C ILE A 139 -20.16 7.57 -0.30
N THR A 140 -19.25 6.61 -0.26
CA THR A 140 -17.83 6.81 -0.54
C THR A 140 -17.53 6.37 -1.96
N MET A 141 -16.85 7.25 -2.70
CA MET A 141 -16.42 7.03 -4.07
C MET A 141 -14.92 7.22 -4.14
N TYR A 142 -14.22 6.28 -4.76
CA TYR A 142 -12.80 6.42 -5.08
C TYR A 142 -12.62 6.39 -6.59
N PHE A 143 -11.78 7.27 -7.09
CA PHE A 143 -11.48 7.41 -8.51
C PHE A 143 -9.99 7.21 -8.78
N ASN A 144 -9.70 6.42 -9.81
CA ASN A 144 -8.36 5.99 -10.19
C ASN A 144 -7.61 5.40 -8.99
N MET A 145 -8.22 4.37 -8.39
CA MET A 145 -7.65 3.67 -7.26
C MET A 145 -6.34 3.00 -7.66
N ASP A 146 -5.33 3.15 -6.81
CA ASP A 146 -4.05 2.46 -6.93
C ASP A 146 -3.53 2.08 -5.55
N GLY A 147 -3.10 0.82 -5.41
CA GLY A 147 -2.49 0.30 -4.19
C GLY A 147 -3.44 0.03 -3.01
N LEU A 148 -4.75 -0.05 -3.22
CA LEU A 148 -5.66 -0.48 -2.15
C LEU A 148 -5.63 -2.01 -2.01
N GLY A 149 -4.68 -2.47 -1.20
CA GLY A 149 -4.59 -3.85 -0.75
C GLY A 149 -5.79 -4.21 0.12
N GLY A 150 -6.43 -5.32 -0.21
CA GLY A 150 -7.45 -5.93 0.62
C GLY A 150 -7.52 -7.42 0.32
N ILE A 151 -8.08 -8.19 1.25
CA ILE A 151 -8.34 -9.61 1.01
C ILE A 151 -9.61 -9.69 0.15
N PRO A 152 -9.56 -10.30 -1.05
CA PRO A 152 -10.76 -10.48 -1.87
C PRO A 152 -11.86 -11.14 -1.04
N GLN A 153 -13.06 -10.57 -1.08
CA GLN A 153 -14.22 -11.14 -0.40
C GLN A 153 -15.19 -11.68 -1.42
N THR A 154 -15.82 -12.80 -1.10
CA THR A 154 -16.96 -13.30 -1.88
C THR A 154 -18.22 -12.61 -1.38
N TYR A 155 -18.95 -11.96 -2.29
CA TYR A 155 -20.19 -11.26 -2.00
C TYR A 155 -21.38 -11.98 -2.62
N GLU A 156 -22.54 -11.83 -1.98
CA GLU A 156 -23.81 -11.99 -2.67
C GLU A 156 -24.10 -10.74 -3.49
N GLY A 157 -24.55 -10.91 -4.73
CA GLY A 157 -24.90 -9.77 -5.56
C GLY A 157 -25.73 -10.13 -6.78
N GLU A 158 -26.21 -9.09 -7.44
CA GLU A 158 -27.06 -9.16 -8.63
C GLU A 158 -26.44 -8.32 -9.76
N SER A 159 -26.70 -8.70 -11.00
CA SER A 159 -26.22 -7.93 -12.16
C SER A 159 -26.80 -6.51 -12.13
N TYR A 160 -25.95 -5.53 -12.45
CA TYR A 160 -26.29 -4.11 -12.45
C TYR A 160 -25.65 -3.44 -13.66
N ILE A 161 -26.35 -2.48 -14.28
CA ILE A 161 -25.80 -1.69 -15.38
C ILE A 161 -25.54 -0.28 -14.89
N LEU A 162 -24.28 0.14 -14.88
CA LEU A 162 -23.86 1.50 -14.55
C LEU A 162 -23.30 2.16 -15.80
N ASP A 163 -24.00 3.19 -16.29
CA ASP A 163 -23.63 3.93 -17.50
C ASP A 163 -23.29 3.06 -18.73
N GLY A 164 -24.00 1.92 -18.90
CA GLY A 164 -23.77 0.98 -20.00
C GLY A 164 -22.77 -0.14 -19.70
N HIS A 165 -22.05 -0.09 -18.57
CA HIS A 165 -21.15 -1.14 -18.13
C HIS A 165 -21.89 -2.21 -17.32
N ASN A 166 -21.65 -3.48 -17.64
CA ASN A 166 -22.21 -4.61 -16.90
C ASN A 166 -21.36 -4.89 -15.66
N LEU A 167 -21.94 -4.64 -14.49
CA LEU A 167 -21.31 -4.79 -13.18
C LEU A 167 -22.20 -5.66 -12.28
N TYR A 168 -21.82 -5.77 -11.01
CA TYR A 168 -22.58 -6.42 -9.95
C TYR A 168 -22.83 -5.42 -8.83
N ARG A 169 -24.06 -5.43 -8.30
CA ARG A 169 -24.39 -4.78 -7.04
C ARG A 169 -24.24 -5.80 -5.92
N PHE A 170 -23.37 -5.52 -4.96
CA PHE A 170 -23.13 -6.39 -3.82
C PHE A 170 -23.73 -5.82 -2.54
N ARG A 171 -23.98 -6.70 -1.57
CA ARG A 171 -24.39 -6.33 -0.20
C ARG A 171 -23.48 -6.98 0.82
N LYS A 172 -23.21 -6.27 1.91
CA LYS A 172 -22.41 -6.78 3.03
C LYS A 172 -22.98 -6.30 4.36
N VAL A 173 -22.96 -7.17 5.35
CA VAL A 173 -23.21 -6.82 6.76
C VAL A 173 -21.89 -6.91 7.50
N ASN A 174 -21.46 -5.84 8.16
CA ASN A 174 -20.27 -5.83 9.01
C ASN A 174 -20.69 -5.87 10.48
N ASP A 175 -20.53 -7.02 11.10
CA ASP A 175 -20.88 -7.17 12.52
C ASP A 175 -19.90 -6.43 13.46
N TYR A 176 -18.63 -6.29 13.06
CA TYR A 176 -17.60 -5.64 13.89
C TYR A 176 -17.89 -4.16 14.18
N ASN A 177 -18.41 -3.41 13.20
CA ASN A 177 -18.71 -1.98 13.36
C ASN A 177 -20.21 -1.68 13.26
N ASN A 178 -21.06 -2.71 13.29
CA ASN A 178 -22.51 -2.59 13.23
C ASN A 178 -23.03 -1.79 12.01
N THR A 179 -22.44 -2.02 10.83
CA THR A 179 -22.85 -1.36 9.58
C THR A 179 -23.34 -2.35 8.52
N LYS A 180 -24.08 -1.82 7.55
CA LYS A 180 -24.39 -2.47 6.27
C LYS A 180 -23.76 -1.68 5.14
N GLU A 181 -23.40 -2.39 4.08
CA GLU A 181 -22.81 -1.82 2.89
C GLU A 181 -23.53 -2.32 1.64
N VAL A 182 -23.68 -1.43 0.67
CA VAL A 182 -24.12 -1.76 -0.69
C VAL A 182 -23.19 -1.05 -1.66
N GLY A 183 -22.60 -1.77 -2.59
CA GLY A 183 -21.65 -1.20 -3.54
C GLY A 183 -21.72 -1.83 -4.91
N ILE A 184 -20.85 -1.36 -5.80
CA ILE A 184 -20.73 -1.82 -7.18
C ILE A 184 -19.37 -2.46 -7.40
N SER A 185 -19.32 -3.55 -8.16
CA SER A 185 -18.07 -4.22 -8.52
C SER A 185 -18.13 -4.90 -9.89
N ASP A 186 -16.99 -5.15 -10.52
CA ASP A 186 -16.84 -5.95 -11.74
C ASP A 186 -16.96 -7.46 -11.50
N SER A 187 -16.79 -7.91 -10.24
CA SER A 187 -16.92 -9.31 -9.84
C SER A 187 -17.44 -9.44 -8.40
N LEU A 188 -18.04 -10.58 -8.09
CA LEU A 188 -18.48 -10.92 -6.74
C LEU A 188 -17.34 -11.42 -5.84
N THR A 189 -16.11 -11.55 -6.36
CA THR A 189 -14.94 -12.00 -5.61
C THR A 189 -13.84 -10.93 -5.62
N THR A 190 -14.13 -9.74 -5.06
CA THR A 190 -13.27 -8.55 -5.19
C THR A 190 -13.23 -7.74 -3.88
N LEU A 191 -12.72 -6.51 -3.95
CA LEU A 191 -12.74 -5.51 -2.87
C LEU A 191 -13.88 -4.50 -2.99
N GLY A 192 -14.90 -4.77 -3.82
CA GLY A 192 -15.94 -3.80 -4.13
C GLY A 192 -15.44 -2.69 -5.06
N VAL A 193 -14.66 -3.09 -6.07
CA VAL A 193 -14.07 -2.23 -7.09
C VAL A 193 -14.53 -2.65 -8.48
N PHE A 194 -14.45 -1.77 -9.45
CA PHE A 194 -14.71 -2.05 -10.86
C PHE A 194 -13.81 -1.20 -11.74
N GLU A 195 -13.55 -1.67 -12.96
CA GLU A 195 -12.71 -0.96 -13.92
C GLU A 195 -13.55 -0.39 -15.08
N ILE A 196 -13.33 0.87 -15.41
CA ILE A 196 -13.84 1.54 -16.62
C ILE A 196 -12.65 2.23 -17.28
N ASP A 197 -12.43 1.97 -18.57
CA ASP A 197 -11.34 2.56 -19.37
C ASP A 197 -9.95 2.43 -18.71
N ASN A 198 -9.65 1.27 -18.11
CA ASN A 198 -8.38 1.02 -17.40
C ASN A 198 -8.14 1.94 -16.20
N ILE A 199 -9.24 2.43 -15.60
CA ILE A 199 -9.27 3.18 -14.35
C ILE A 199 -10.08 2.38 -13.33
N THR A 200 -9.49 2.07 -12.18
CA THR A 200 -10.18 1.39 -11.10
C THR A 200 -10.99 2.39 -10.27
N HIS A 201 -12.26 2.07 -10.03
CA HIS A 201 -13.20 2.84 -9.25
C HIS A 201 -13.78 2.01 -8.10
N SER A 202 -14.28 2.67 -7.07
CA SER A 202 -15.14 2.06 -6.05
C SER A 202 -16.26 3.02 -5.70
N ILE A 203 -17.48 2.52 -5.58
CA ILE A 203 -18.65 3.29 -5.15
C ILE A 203 -19.42 2.44 -4.13
N LYS A 204 -19.54 2.93 -2.90
CA LYS A 204 -20.18 2.18 -1.81
C LYS A 204 -21.00 3.08 -0.90
N LEU A 205 -22.26 2.70 -0.67
CA LEU A 205 -23.11 3.20 0.40
C LEU A 205 -22.83 2.39 1.68
N THR A 206 -22.59 3.08 2.79
CA THR A 206 -22.45 2.52 4.15
C THR A 206 -23.46 3.18 5.08
N TYR A 207 -24.13 2.41 5.94
CA TYR A 207 -25.09 2.94 6.92
C TYR A 207 -25.22 2.01 8.14
N PRO A 208 -25.72 2.48 9.29
CA PRO A 208 -25.88 1.66 10.48
C PRO A 208 -26.85 0.48 10.30
N LYS A 209 -26.51 -0.67 10.89
CA LYS A 209 -27.31 -1.90 10.81
C LYS A 209 -28.67 -1.77 11.52
N ASN A 210 -28.78 -0.88 12.50
CA ASN A 210 -30.00 -0.61 13.27
C ASN A 210 -30.97 0.37 12.60
N TYR A 211 -30.69 0.84 11.38
CA TYR A 211 -31.66 1.66 10.65
C TYR A 211 -32.95 0.87 10.42
N GLU A 212 -34.09 1.52 10.70
CA GLU A 212 -35.40 0.93 10.45
C GLU A 212 -35.56 0.59 8.96
N SER A 213 -36.31 -0.47 8.65
CA SER A 213 -36.44 -0.97 7.27
C SER A 213 -36.94 0.10 6.28
N ALA A 214 -37.76 1.04 6.73
CA ALA A 214 -38.23 2.16 5.90
C ALA A 214 -37.10 3.15 5.56
N LEU A 215 -36.22 3.46 6.52
CA LEU A 215 -35.08 4.34 6.32
C LEU A 215 -34.03 3.70 5.41
N GLU A 216 -33.76 2.40 5.61
CA GLU A 216 -32.91 1.60 4.72
C GLU A 216 -33.43 1.62 3.27
N ALA A 217 -34.72 1.36 3.07
CA ALA A 217 -35.33 1.40 1.74
C ALA A 217 -35.21 2.78 1.07
N GLY A 218 -35.38 3.86 1.84
CA GLY A 218 -35.17 5.23 1.38
C GLY A 218 -33.74 5.49 0.90
N LEU A 219 -32.73 5.11 1.70
CA LEU A 219 -31.32 5.26 1.35
C LEU A 219 -30.93 4.46 0.11
N LEU A 220 -31.40 3.21 0.00
CA LEU A 220 -31.12 2.37 -1.16
C LEU A 220 -31.79 2.93 -2.42
N THR A 221 -32.97 3.52 -2.29
CA THR A 221 -33.64 4.19 -3.40
C THR A 221 -32.81 5.39 -3.88
N GLU A 222 -32.38 6.26 -2.97
CA GLU A 222 -31.55 7.43 -3.32
C GLU A 222 -30.20 7.02 -3.91
N PHE A 223 -29.53 6.01 -3.34
CA PHE A 223 -28.26 5.51 -3.86
C PHE A 223 -28.40 4.98 -5.30
N ASN A 224 -29.45 4.21 -5.59
CA ASN A 224 -29.72 3.74 -6.94
C ASN A 224 -30.04 4.89 -7.92
N GLN A 225 -30.73 5.94 -7.45
CA GLN A 225 -30.99 7.12 -8.27
C GLN A 225 -29.71 7.91 -8.55
N ILE A 226 -28.82 8.06 -7.57
CA ILE A 226 -27.50 8.67 -7.75
C ILE A 226 -26.71 7.88 -8.79
N LEU A 227 -26.59 6.57 -8.63
CA LEU A 227 -25.93 5.67 -9.59
C LEU A 227 -26.51 5.79 -11.01
N ALA A 228 -27.83 5.91 -11.14
CA ALA A 228 -28.47 6.08 -12.45
C ALA A 228 -28.11 7.39 -13.17
N THR A 229 -27.55 8.37 -12.46
CA THR A 229 -27.09 9.65 -13.02
C THR A 229 -25.60 9.69 -13.32
N PHE A 230 -24.84 8.64 -12.97
CA PHE A 230 -23.42 8.59 -13.28
C PHE A 230 -23.19 8.63 -14.79
N LYS A 231 -22.18 9.42 -15.15
CA LYS A 231 -21.60 9.45 -16.47
C LYS A 231 -20.10 9.37 -16.35
N PHE A 232 -19.52 8.37 -17.02
CA PHE A 232 -18.11 8.31 -17.33
C PHE A 232 -18.01 8.90 -18.72
N SER A 233 -17.58 10.15 -18.81
CA SER A 233 -17.29 10.73 -20.12
C SER A 233 -16.12 9.95 -20.70
N GLU A 234 -16.22 9.55 -21.97
CA GLU A 234 -15.06 9.09 -22.72
C GLU A 234 -13.95 10.10 -22.45
N ALA A 235 -12.79 9.62 -22.01
CA ALA A 235 -11.62 10.45 -21.88
C ALA A 235 -11.22 10.90 -23.29
N GLU A 236 -11.92 11.89 -23.85
CA GLU A 236 -11.35 12.73 -24.88
C GLU A 236 -10.05 13.24 -24.29
N ASP A 237 -8.94 13.16 -25.03
CA ASP A 237 -7.59 13.61 -24.65
C ASP A 237 -7.49 15.10 -24.24
N ASN A 238 -8.62 15.77 -23.99
CA ASN A 238 -8.77 17.06 -23.37
C ASN A 238 -8.46 17.01 -21.86
N ILE A 239 -7.19 16.81 -21.54
CA ILE A 239 -6.63 17.17 -20.24
C ILE A 239 -6.63 18.70 -20.18
N SER A 240 -7.76 19.29 -19.81
CA SER A 240 -7.80 20.69 -19.41
C SER A 240 -6.94 20.79 -18.14
N PRO A 241 -5.88 21.63 -18.12
CA PRO A 241 -4.89 21.63 -17.05
C PRO A 241 -5.55 22.00 -15.73
N SER A 242 -5.81 20.98 -14.93
CA SER A 242 -6.33 21.15 -13.59
C SER A 242 -5.35 22.00 -12.78
N THR A 243 -5.85 22.98 -12.05
CA THR A 243 -5.09 23.81 -11.12
C THR A 243 -4.70 23.04 -9.85
N VAL A 244 -4.43 21.73 -9.97
CA VAL A 244 -3.69 21.01 -8.95
C VAL A 244 -2.33 21.70 -8.86
N PRO A 245 -1.89 22.13 -7.67
CA PRO A 245 -0.56 22.70 -7.53
C PRO A 245 0.44 21.69 -8.09
N SER A 246 1.08 22.05 -9.20
CA SER A 246 2.08 21.22 -9.86
C SER A 246 3.10 20.78 -8.81
N ALA A 247 3.38 19.48 -8.76
CA ALA A 247 4.37 18.92 -7.85
C ALA A 247 5.67 19.72 -8.00
N GLN A 248 6.21 20.18 -6.88
CA GLN A 248 7.40 21.02 -6.92
C GLN A 248 8.58 20.21 -7.46
N VAL A 249 9.17 20.66 -8.56
CA VAL A 249 10.41 20.05 -9.06
C VAL A 249 11.58 20.49 -8.18
N ILE A 250 12.29 19.51 -7.62
CA ILE A 250 13.53 19.70 -6.89
C ILE A 250 14.68 19.38 -7.86
N PRO A 251 15.30 20.39 -8.49
CA PRO A 251 16.39 20.15 -9.41
C PRO A 251 17.61 19.61 -8.67
N TYR A 252 18.35 18.71 -9.33
CA TYR A 252 19.63 18.26 -8.83
C TYR A 252 20.57 19.46 -8.63
N ARG A 253 21.05 19.64 -7.40
CA ARG A 253 21.88 20.79 -6.99
C ARG A 253 22.94 20.33 -5.99
N PRO A 254 24.12 19.88 -6.46
CA PRO A 254 25.21 19.52 -5.57
C PRO A 254 25.69 20.76 -4.80
N GLN A 255 26.07 20.54 -3.55
CA GLN A 255 26.61 21.52 -2.63
C GLN A 255 28.13 21.32 -2.54
N THR A 256 28.90 22.38 -2.78
CA THR A 256 30.38 22.30 -2.83
C THR A 256 31.00 22.00 -1.47
N GLU A 257 30.37 22.50 -0.40
CA GLU A 257 30.88 22.35 0.96
C GLU A 257 30.38 21.08 1.66
N TRP A 258 29.48 20.32 1.03
CA TRP A 258 28.90 19.12 1.64
C TRP A 258 29.73 17.89 1.33
N THR A 259 29.68 16.90 2.22
CA THR A 259 30.37 15.63 2.01
C THR A 259 29.48 14.69 1.21
N THR A 260 30.05 13.98 0.24
CA THR A 260 29.33 12.99 -0.58
C THR A 260 29.47 11.59 0.02
N TYR A 261 28.35 10.91 0.23
CA TYR A 261 28.28 9.47 0.46
C TYR A 261 27.86 8.76 -0.83
N SER A 262 28.43 7.59 -1.08
CA SER A 262 28.07 6.74 -2.22
C SER A 262 27.88 5.30 -1.76
N ASP A 263 26.77 4.71 -2.16
CA ASP A 263 26.49 3.29 -2.01
C ASP A 263 26.53 2.64 -3.40
N GLN A 264 27.55 1.83 -3.64
CA GLN A 264 27.74 1.16 -4.93
C GLN A 264 26.83 -0.07 -5.09
N ILE A 265 26.29 -0.63 -4.00
CA ILE A 265 25.40 -1.79 -4.06
C ILE A 265 23.98 -1.33 -4.37
N ALA A 266 23.51 -0.29 -3.67
CA ALA A 266 22.21 0.33 -3.93
C ALA A 266 22.23 1.37 -5.07
N ASN A 267 23.37 1.56 -5.73
CA ASN A 267 23.57 2.45 -6.89
C ASN A 267 23.13 3.91 -6.65
N PHE A 268 23.44 4.50 -5.49
CA PHE A 268 23.10 5.91 -5.22
C PHE A 268 24.25 6.73 -4.66
N THR A 269 24.13 8.05 -4.79
CA THR A 269 24.95 9.04 -4.09
C THR A 269 24.05 10.08 -3.44
N VAL A 270 24.47 10.59 -2.28
CA VAL A 270 23.79 11.69 -1.59
C VAL A 270 24.86 12.57 -0.95
N GLN A 271 24.59 13.86 -0.81
CA GLN A 271 25.45 14.73 -0.02
C GLN A 271 24.79 15.07 1.31
N TYR A 272 25.62 15.31 2.33
CA TYR A 272 25.17 15.74 3.64
C TYR A 272 25.98 16.94 4.15
N PRO A 273 25.36 17.85 4.93
CA PRO A 273 26.03 19.06 5.41
C PRO A 273 27.22 18.76 6.33
N GLN A 274 28.15 19.71 6.47
CA GLN A 274 29.36 19.54 7.31
C GLN A 274 29.09 19.29 8.80
N ASN A 275 27.96 19.76 9.32
CA ASN A 275 27.57 19.49 10.71
C ASN A 275 27.00 18.08 10.92
N TYR A 276 26.87 17.29 9.84
CA TYR A 276 26.54 15.87 9.90
C TYR A 276 27.79 15.02 9.75
N LYS A 277 27.78 13.86 10.41
CA LYS A 277 28.77 12.80 10.29
C LYS A 277 28.10 11.51 9.81
N LEU A 278 28.88 10.66 9.15
CA LEU A 278 28.44 9.30 8.87
C LEU A 278 28.40 8.52 10.18
N GLY A 279 27.20 8.18 10.64
CA GLY A 279 26.96 7.44 11.89
C GLY A 279 27.10 5.92 11.71
N GLY A 280 26.90 5.42 10.50
CA GLY A 280 27.06 4.01 10.15
C GLY A 280 26.45 3.69 8.78
N SER A 281 26.90 2.62 8.15
CA SER A 281 26.40 2.15 6.85
C SER A 281 26.40 0.63 6.78
N ASP A 282 25.32 0.07 6.24
CA ASP A 282 25.17 -1.31 5.78
C ASP A 282 24.92 -1.27 4.26
N PRO A 283 25.97 -1.43 3.43
CA PRO A 283 25.88 -1.23 1.98
C PRO A 283 24.75 -2.02 1.33
N GLY A 284 23.95 -1.35 0.49
CA GLY A 284 22.78 -1.95 -0.16
C GLY A 284 21.51 -1.96 0.70
N VAL A 285 21.61 -1.73 2.01
CA VAL A 285 20.48 -1.84 2.95
C VAL A 285 20.16 -0.51 3.60
N SER A 286 21.12 0.13 4.28
CA SER A 286 20.86 1.43 4.91
C SER A 286 22.12 2.22 5.24
N VAL A 287 21.97 3.54 5.33
CA VAL A 287 23.00 4.46 5.82
C VAL A 287 22.39 5.47 6.78
N TYR A 288 23.14 5.85 7.81
CA TYR A 288 22.71 6.79 8.84
C TYR A 288 23.69 7.96 8.98
N PHE A 289 23.15 9.17 9.04
CA PHE A 289 23.90 10.42 9.20
C PHE A 289 23.46 11.13 10.48
N THR A 290 24.39 11.51 11.33
CA THR A 290 24.13 12.18 12.61
C THR A 290 24.60 13.62 12.58
N SER A 291 23.71 14.56 12.92
CA SER A 291 24.07 15.93 13.26
C SER A 291 24.65 15.97 14.66
N CYS A 292 25.85 16.53 14.78
CA CYS A 292 26.55 16.66 16.04
C CYS A 292 26.71 18.13 16.41
N SER A 293 26.50 18.46 17.68
CA SER A 293 26.79 19.78 18.24
C SER A 293 27.89 19.66 19.29
N ASN A 294 28.80 20.65 19.29
CA ASN A 294 29.82 20.75 20.33
C ASN A 294 29.20 21.44 21.55
N ASP A 295 28.92 20.67 22.61
CA ASP A 295 28.55 21.21 23.91
C ASP A 295 29.83 21.51 24.71
N PRO A 296 30.03 22.75 25.20
CA PRO A 296 31.24 23.12 25.93
C PRO A 296 31.51 22.29 27.20
N GLN A 297 30.47 21.70 27.80
CA GLN A 297 30.55 20.94 29.04
C GLN A 297 30.53 19.43 28.82
N ARG A 298 29.87 18.97 27.76
CA ARG A 298 29.64 17.53 27.50
C ARG A 298 30.44 16.97 26.32
N GLY A 299 31.15 17.83 25.59
CA GLY A 299 31.82 17.45 24.35
C GLY A 299 30.82 17.35 23.19
N GLU A 300 31.18 16.61 22.16
CA GLU A 300 30.34 16.44 20.98
C GLU A 300 29.14 15.54 21.29
N ILE A 301 27.91 16.06 21.15
CA ILE A 301 26.67 15.32 21.32
C ILE A 301 25.97 15.21 19.96
N CYS A 302 25.67 14.00 19.52
CA CYS A 302 24.94 13.74 18.29
C CYS A 302 23.52 13.29 18.62
N LEU A 303 22.54 14.19 18.48
CA LEU A 303 21.15 13.98 18.95
C LEU A 303 20.11 13.84 17.84
N SER A 304 20.46 14.24 16.62
CA SER A 304 19.55 14.27 15.50
C SER A 304 20.26 13.75 14.26
N GLY A 305 19.52 13.26 13.29
CA GLY A 305 20.11 12.62 12.12
C GLY A 305 19.06 12.21 11.12
N PHE A 306 19.48 11.88 9.91
CA PHE A 306 18.60 11.27 8.92
C PHE A 306 19.17 9.92 8.48
N ARG A 307 18.27 9.03 8.06
CA ARG A 307 18.60 7.68 7.60
C ARG A 307 18.11 7.51 6.17
N ILE A 308 18.83 6.76 5.36
CA ILE A 308 18.33 6.23 4.09
C ILE A 308 18.25 4.71 4.24
N THR A 309 17.09 4.14 3.97
CA THR A 309 16.87 2.68 3.96
C THR A 309 16.42 2.27 2.57
N VAL A 310 17.00 1.21 2.04
CA VAL A 310 16.68 0.67 0.71
C VAL A 310 15.82 -0.57 0.90
N TYR A 311 14.69 -0.61 0.20
CA TYR A 311 13.81 -1.77 0.11
C TYR A 311 13.78 -2.23 -1.34
N ASP A 312 13.78 -3.53 -1.59
CA ASP A 312 13.82 -4.16 -2.92
C ASP A 312 12.54 -4.93 -3.27
N ASP A 313 11.51 -4.80 -2.43
CA ASP A 313 10.22 -5.50 -2.53
C ASP A 313 9.07 -4.57 -2.97
N TYR A 314 9.39 -3.42 -3.54
CA TYR A 314 8.38 -2.53 -4.09
C TYR A 314 7.90 -3.07 -5.44
N THR A 315 6.62 -3.44 -5.52
CA THR A 315 6.03 -4.04 -6.73
C THR A 315 5.33 -3.02 -7.63
N GLY A 316 5.55 -1.71 -7.41
CA GLY A 316 4.79 -0.64 -8.05
C GLY A 316 3.56 -0.20 -7.24
N GLY A 317 2.79 0.73 -7.82
CA GLY A 317 1.54 1.26 -7.26
C GLY A 317 1.71 2.46 -6.31
N SER A 318 0.77 2.63 -5.38
CA SER A 318 0.81 3.75 -4.44
C SER A 318 1.95 3.62 -3.43
N ARG A 319 2.92 4.54 -3.51
CA ARG A 319 4.04 4.65 -2.55
C ARG A 319 3.59 4.98 -1.14
N ARG A 320 2.49 5.72 -0.99
CA ARG A 320 1.88 6.03 0.32
C ARG A 320 1.29 4.76 0.95
N ALA A 321 0.54 3.97 0.18
CA ALA A 321 -0.03 2.71 0.66
C ALA A 321 1.05 1.68 1.01
N TRP A 322 2.11 1.60 0.19
CA TRP A 322 3.29 0.80 0.50
C TRP A 322 3.93 1.25 1.83
N PHE A 323 4.10 2.55 2.04
CA PHE A 323 4.66 3.10 3.28
C PHE A 323 3.80 2.75 4.50
N GLU A 324 2.48 2.93 4.41
CA GLU A 324 1.52 2.61 5.46
C GLU A 324 1.54 1.13 5.81
N THR A 325 1.65 0.25 4.81
CA THR A 325 1.78 -1.20 5.02
C THR A 325 3.07 -1.56 5.74
N LYS A 326 4.19 -0.90 5.40
CA LYS A 326 5.48 -1.08 6.07
C LYS A 326 5.53 -0.48 7.47
N ASN A 327 4.74 0.56 7.73
CA ASN A 327 4.78 1.36 8.95
C ASN A 327 3.37 1.63 9.52
N PRO A 328 2.58 0.59 9.85
CA PRO A 328 1.14 0.71 10.12
C PRO A 328 0.79 1.54 11.36
N ASN A 329 1.75 1.75 12.26
CA ASN A 329 1.55 2.49 13.51
C ASN A 329 2.21 3.88 13.51
N PHE A 330 2.74 4.32 12.36
CA PHE A 330 3.56 5.53 12.32
C PHE A 330 2.74 6.82 12.09
N LEU A 331 1.64 6.75 11.33
CA LEU A 331 0.92 7.95 10.90
C LEU A 331 -0.33 8.18 11.74
N ILE A 332 -0.32 9.23 12.56
CA ILE A 332 -1.49 9.66 13.35
C ILE A 332 -2.20 10.82 12.65
N SER A 333 -1.42 11.75 12.10
CA SER A 333 -1.94 12.87 11.32
C SER A 333 -0.95 13.19 10.21
N PRO A 334 -0.97 12.45 9.09
CA PRO A 334 0.01 12.65 8.03
C PRO A 334 -0.27 13.94 7.25
N TYR A 335 0.79 14.72 7.02
CA TYR A 335 0.86 15.69 5.94
C TYR A 335 1.57 15.05 4.75
N TYR A 336 1.04 15.29 3.56
CA TYR A 336 1.59 14.80 2.30
C TYR A 336 1.98 15.95 1.39
N GLU A 337 3.13 15.83 0.75
CA GLU A 337 3.58 16.73 -0.30
C GLU A 337 4.27 15.95 -1.41
N ASP A 338 3.77 16.06 -2.63
CA ASP A 338 4.42 15.43 -3.78
C ASP A 338 5.46 16.38 -4.37
N VAL A 339 6.70 15.91 -4.48
CA VAL A 339 7.80 16.61 -5.16
C VAL A 339 8.37 15.73 -6.26
N ILE A 340 9.07 16.33 -7.22
CA ILE A 340 9.78 15.60 -8.28
C ILE A 340 11.28 15.69 -8.04
N VAL A 341 11.95 14.57 -7.75
CA VAL A 341 13.39 14.46 -7.53
C VAL A 341 13.99 13.61 -8.66
N ASN A 342 14.91 14.18 -9.45
CA ASN A 342 15.50 13.49 -10.62
C ASN A 342 14.45 12.93 -11.60
N GLY A 343 13.35 13.65 -11.81
CA GLY A 343 12.24 13.20 -12.67
C GLY A 343 11.34 12.13 -12.04
N LEU A 344 11.66 11.67 -10.82
CA LEU A 344 10.87 10.68 -10.10
C LEU A 344 9.94 11.41 -9.14
N ASN A 345 8.65 11.07 -9.20
CA ASN A 345 7.72 11.51 -8.18
C ASN A 345 8.19 10.97 -6.82
N THR A 346 8.12 11.80 -5.79
CA THR A 346 8.66 11.51 -4.46
C THR A 346 7.72 12.10 -3.42
N PRO A 347 6.81 11.31 -2.80
CA PRO A 347 5.98 11.82 -1.72
C PRO A 347 6.85 12.07 -0.51
N ILE A 348 6.71 13.27 0.06
CA ILE A 348 7.14 13.60 1.40
C ILE A 348 5.95 13.38 2.33
N ILE A 349 6.16 12.58 3.36
CA ILE A 349 5.18 12.25 4.40
C ILE A 349 5.72 12.84 5.70
N MET A 350 4.95 13.67 6.39
CA MET A 350 5.33 14.19 7.71
C MET A 350 4.27 13.78 8.72
N ASP A 351 4.65 13.17 9.85
CA ASP A 351 3.70 12.85 10.92
C ASP A 351 3.48 14.04 11.87
N GLY A 352 2.24 14.20 12.31
CA GLY A 352 1.77 15.34 13.10
C GLY A 352 1.70 15.12 14.61
N ASN A 353 2.35 14.09 15.14
CA ASN A 353 2.19 13.70 16.54
C ASN A 353 2.85 14.70 17.52
N ILE A 354 2.02 15.43 18.29
CA ILE A 354 2.44 16.55 19.17
C ILE A 354 3.20 16.08 20.44
N GLY A 355 3.45 14.77 20.65
CA GLY A 355 4.12 14.28 21.86
C GLY A 355 5.06 13.07 21.69
N GLY A 356 5.41 12.69 20.47
CA GLY A 356 6.23 11.50 20.17
C GLY A 356 7.45 11.79 19.30
N SER A 357 8.17 10.72 18.93
CA SER A 357 9.22 10.74 17.89
C SER A 357 8.60 11.13 16.55
N THR A 358 8.43 12.43 16.31
CA THR A 358 7.96 12.91 15.01
C THR A 358 8.99 12.61 13.95
N GLY A 359 8.52 12.06 12.84
CA GLY A 359 9.37 11.74 11.71
C GLY A 359 8.73 12.18 10.41
N SER A 360 9.59 12.45 9.44
CA SER A 360 9.21 12.69 8.07
C SER A 360 9.97 11.75 7.16
N PHE A 361 9.35 11.42 6.05
CA PHE A 361 9.87 10.46 5.09
C PHE A 361 9.79 11.04 3.70
N ALA A 362 10.77 10.71 2.87
CA ALA A 362 10.68 10.88 1.43
C ALA A 362 10.90 9.52 0.77
N LEU A 363 10.01 9.16 -0.16
CA LEU A 363 10.05 7.87 -0.84
C LEU A 363 10.41 8.06 -2.30
N ILE A 364 11.63 7.70 -2.67
CA ILE A 364 12.09 7.77 -4.06
C ILE A 364 12.05 6.35 -4.65
N PRO A 365 11.19 6.06 -5.64
CA PRO A 365 11.15 4.75 -6.30
C PRO A 365 12.20 4.65 -7.44
N LYS A 366 12.80 3.48 -7.64
CA LYS A 366 13.50 3.12 -8.90
C LYS A 366 13.34 1.63 -9.18
N GLY A 367 12.57 1.29 -10.22
CA GLY A 367 12.24 -0.10 -10.53
C GLY A 367 11.49 -0.74 -9.36
N ASN A 368 11.99 -1.87 -8.87
CA ASN A 368 11.46 -2.57 -7.69
C ASN A 368 12.02 -2.06 -6.35
N MET A 369 12.81 -0.98 -6.36
CA MET A 369 13.42 -0.44 -5.15
C MET A 369 12.71 0.84 -4.66
N ILE A 370 12.67 1.02 -3.34
CA ILE A 370 12.37 2.30 -2.69
C ILE A 370 13.54 2.74 -1.82
N TYR A 371 14.02 3.95 -2.07
CA TYR A 371 14.93 4.68 -1.18
C TYR A 371 14.09 5.49 -0.20
N LEU A 372 13.92 4.97 1.01
CA LEU A 372 13.20 5.60 2.10
C LEU A 372 14.16 6.49 2.90
N PHE A 373 14.05 7.81 2.71
CA PHE A 373 14.70 8.78 3.57
C PHE A 373 13.84 8.97 4.81
N GLY A 374 14.41 8.85 6.01
CA GLY A 374 13.76 9.14 7.29
C GLY A 374 14.47 10.29 8.00
N PHE A 375 13.72 11.32 8.37
CA PHE A 375 14.19 12.52 9.04
C PHE A 375 13.46 12.71 10.39
N PRO A 376 14.06 13.41 11.35
CA PRO A 376 13.50 13.59 12.70
C PRO A 376 12.64 14.86 12.77
N PHE A 377 11.96 15.20 11.67
CA PHE A 377 11.12 16.39 11.57
C PHE A 377 9.66 15.97 11.40
N GLY A 378 8.75 16.51 12.22
CA GLY A 378 7.31 16.39 12.01
C GLY A 378 6.70 17.62 11.35
N TRP A 379 5.38 17.66 11.29
CA TRP A 379 4.64 18.89 11.04
C TRP A 379 3.68 19.18 12.19
N ASN A 380 3.21 20.41 12.29
CA ASN A 380 2.22 20.80 13.27
C ASN A 380 0.84 20.89 12.58
N PRO A 381 -0.12 19.99 12.89
CA PRO A 381 -1.43 20.01 12.26
C PRO A 381 -2.27 21.23 12.64
N GLU A 382 -2.00 21.86 13.78
CA GLU A 382 -2.70 23.06 14.26
C GLU A 382 -2.18 24.33 13.58
N THR A 383 -0.86 24.54 13.57
CA THR A 383 -0.24 25.75 13.00
C THR A 383 0.06 25.62 11.51
N LYS A 384 -0.03 24.41 10.94
CA LYS A 384 0.37 24.04 9.57
C LYS A 384 1.87 24.23 9.29
N GLU A 385 2.68 24.47 10.32
CA GLU A 385 4.13 24.59 10.19
C GLU A 385 4.77 23.23 9.88
N LYS A 386 5.81 23.25 9.04
CA LYS A 386 6.52 22.06 8.56
C LYS A 386 8.02 22.23 8.83
N PRO A 387 8.45 22.25 10.10
CA PRO A 387 9.86 22.48 10.43
C PRO A 387 10.74 21.47 9.68
N GLY A 388 11.86 21.94 9.13
CA GLY A 388 12.82 21.10 8.43
C GLY A 388 12.44 20.69 7.00
N ILE A 389 11.25 21.05 6.48
CA ILE A 389 10.87 20.71 5.09
C ILE A 389 11.88 21.20 4.06
N ASP A 390 12.44 22.41 4.26
CA ASP A 390 13.46 22.95 3.37
C ASP A 390 14.78 22.18 3.47
N THR A 391 15.16 21.71 4.66
CA THR A 391 16.33 20.86 4.86
C THR A 391 16.18 19.52 4.17
N ILE A 392 14.99 18.91 4.26
CA ILE A 392 14.64 17.68 3.53
C ILE A 392 14.84 17.91 2.03
N LYS A 393 14.22 18.96 1.48
CA LYS A 393 14.32 19.28 0.04
C LYS A 393 15.75 19.56 -0.41
N GLN A 394 16.56 20.22 0.42
CA GLN A 394 17.98 20.45 0.11
C GLN A 394 18.78 19.14 0.06
N ILE A 395 18.56 18.22 0.99
CA ILE A 395 19.22 16.90 0.98
C ILE A 395 18.78 16.10 -0.24
N LEU A 396 17.47 16.05 -0.52
CA LEU A 396 16.92 15.39 -1.70
C LEU A 396 17.46 15.98 -3.01
N ALA A 397 17.72 17.28 -3.07
CA ALA A 397 18.32 17.92 -4.24
C ALA A 397 19.76 17.43 -4.53
N THR A 398 20.45 16.81 -3.57
CA THR A 398 21.79 16.24 -3.77
C THR A 398 21.77 14.75 -4.08
N PHE A 399 20.59 14.11 -3.97
CA PHE A 399 20.46 12.69 -4.23
C PHE A 399 20.56 12.40 -5.72
N LYS A 400 21.26 11.33 -6.07
CA LYS A 400 21.37 10.82 -7.44
C LYS A 400 21.36 9.31 -7.40
N ILE A 401 20.67 8.70 -8.34
CA ILE A 401 20.72 7.26 -8.56
C ILE A 401 21.55 7.03 -9.83
N SER A 402 22.58 6.20 -9.75
CA SER A 402 23.37 5.79 -10.92
C SER A 402 22.52 4.90 -11.82
N ASP A 403 22.64 5.10 -13.13
CA ASP A 403 21.92 4.31 -14.14
C ASP A 403 22.32 2.85 -14.17
#